data_AF-A0A5E6QFH0-F1
#
_entry.id   AF-A0A5E6QFH0-F1
#
_cell.length_a   1.000
_cell.length_b   1.000
_cell.length_c   1.000
_cell.angle_alpha   90.00
_cell.angle_beta   90.00
_cell.angle_gamma   90.00
#
_symmetry.space_group_name_H-M   'P 1'
#
loop_
_entity.id
_entity.type
_entity.pdbx_description
1 polymer ?
#
loop_
_entity_poly.entity_id
_entity_poly.type
_entity_poly.pdbx_seq_one_letter_code
_entity_poly.pdbx_strand_id
1 'polypeptide(L)'
;MLRLGASTEMVSKFYGLTHQEVALRRDVLGLPKRRGRHPVLSEEQDTLLWKRWHPQLKSRNVDLGNEAAMLELTLDLAEELCLPASVIWATLNSWIDQGLV
;
A
#
# COMPACT_ATOMS: atom_id res chain seq x y z
N MET A 1 3.61 8.43 -2.73
CA MET A 1 4.05 7.03 -2.54
C MET A 1 5.10 6.85 -1.43
N LEU A 2 6.34 7.36 -1.55
CA LEU A 2 7.39 7.14 -0.52
C LEU A 2 7.04 7.68 0.87
N ARG A 3 6.45 8.88 0.93
CA ARG A 3 5.97 9.49 2.20
C ARG A 3 4.82 8.70 2.83
N LEU A 4 4.03 8.00 2.02
CA LEU A 4 2.93 7.14 2.45
C LEU A 4 3.41 5.77 2.93
N GLY A 5 4.72 5.53 3.03
CA GLY A 5 5.25 4.26 3.54
C GLY A 5 5.19 3.12 2.53
N ALA A 6 5.29 3.40 1.22
CA ALA A 6 5.48 2.36 0.22
C ALA A 6 6.85 1.68 0.37
N SER A 7 6.90 0.37 0.06
CA SER A 7 8.14 -0.41 0.09
C SER A 7 9.00 -0.10 -1.15
N THR A 8 10.29 -0.44 -1.08
CA THR A 8 11.17 -0.35 -2.24
C THR A 8 10.63 -1.19 -3.39
N GLU A 9 10.13 -2.41 -3.13
CA GLU A 9 9.57 -3.28 -4.18
C GLU A 9 8.36 -2.65 -4.85
N MET A 10 7.44 -2.02 -4.11
CA MET A 10 6.30 -1.31 -4.70
C MET A 10 6.78 -0.19 -5.61
N VAL A 11 7.73 0.61 -5.13
CA VAL A 11 8.23 1.76 -5.89
C VAL A 11 8.98 1.29 -7.15
N SER A 12 9.77 0.22 -7.06
CA SER A 12 10.41 -0.41 -8.21
C SER A 12 9.38 -0.94 -9.21
N LYS A 13 8.36 -1.66 -8.72
CA LYS A 13 7.31 -2.28 -9.55
C LYS A 13 6.50 -1.23 -10.32
N PHE A 14 6.06 -0.17 -9.65
CA PHE A 14 5.13 0.81 -10.22
C PHE A 14 5.79 1.99 -10.91
N TYR A 15 7.05 2.29 -10.60
CA TYR A 15 7.77 3.44 -11.18
C TYR A 15 9.07 3.06 -11.91
N GLY A 16 9.41 1.76 -12.00
CA GLY A 16 10.59 1.28 -12.73
C GLY A 16 11.94 1.68 -12.11
N LEU A 17 11.94 2.06 -10.83
CA LEU A 17 13.13 2.58 -10.16
C LEU A 17 13.99 1.46 -9.61
N THR A 18 15.30 1.62 -9.69
CA THR A 18 16.25 0.72 -9.01
C THR A 18 16.22 0.94 -7.50
N HIS A 19 16.67 -0.07 -6.75
CA HIS A 19 16.76 0.03 -5.28
C HIS A 19 17.65 1.21 -4.84
N GLN A 20 18.70 1.52 -5.61
CA GLN A 20 19.60 2.65 -5.35
C GLN A 20 18.89 3.99 -5.54
N GLU A 21 18.13 4.16 -6.62
CA GLU A 21 17.35 5.38 -6.86
C GLU A 21 16.28 5.59 -5.79
N VAL A 22 15.61 4.51 -5.36
CA VAL A 22 14.66 4.58 -4.27
C VAL A 22 15.34 4.98 -2.96
N ALA A 23 16.47 4.38 -2.63
CA ALA A 23 17.24 4.72 -1.43
C ALA A 23 17.68 6.19 -1.44
N LEU A 24 18.19 6.69 -2.58
CA LEU A 24 18.57 8.09 -2.76
C LEU A 24 17.37 9.02 -2.54
N ARG A 25 16.22 8.72 -3.14
CA ARG A 25 15.01 9.54 -2.97
C ARG A 25 14.50 9.55 -1.53
N ARG A 26 14.59 8.42 -0.81
CA ARG A 26 14.23 8.37 0.61
C ARG A 26 15.15 9.26 1.46
N ASP A 27 16.44 9.25 1.15
CA ASP A 27 17.46 10.06 1.83
C ASP A 27 17.22 11.56 1.59
N VAL A 28 16.99 11.96 0.33
CA VAL A 28 16.63 13.33 -0.05
C VAL A 28 15.35 13.81 0.65
N LEU A 29 14.36 12.93 0.83
CA LEU A 29 13.11 13.25 1.53
C LEU A 29 13.23 13.25 3.06
N GLY A 30 14.40 12.92 3.61
CA GLY A 30 14.62 12.82 5.05
C GLY A 30 13.83 11.69 5.72
N LEU A 31 13.45 10.66 4.96
CA LEU A 31 12.64 9.57 5.50
C LEU A 31 13.48 8.68 6.41
N PRO A 32 12.96 8.26 7.58
CA PRO A 32 13.70 7.44 8.51
C PRO A 32 14.13 6.12 7.87
N LYS A 33 15.39 5.74 8.09
CA LYS A 33 15.94 4.42 7.77
C LYS A 33 15.34 3.41 8.76
N ARG A 34 14.11 2.96 8.46
CA ARG A 34 13.44 1.93 9.26
C ARG A 34 14.17 0.60 9.12
N ARG A 35 14.47 -0.04 10.25
CA ARG A 35 14.98 -1.42 10.31
C ARG A 35 13.84 -2.33 10.73
N GLY A 36 13.65 -3.43 10.01
CA GLY A 36 12.58 -4.41 10.28
C GLY A 36 11.36 -4.26 9.36
N ARG A 37 10.51 -5.29 9.35
CA ARG A 37 9.24 -5.28 8.62
C ARG A 37 8.25 -4.36 9.33
N HIS A 38 7.31 -3.80 8.56
CA HIS A 38 6.16 -3.15 9.19
C HIS A 38 5.41 -4.15 10.07
N PRO A 39 4.89 -3.73 11.24
CA PRO A 39 4.04 -4.58 12.04
C PRO A 39 2.78 -4.94 11.23
N VAL A 40 2.28 -6.16 11.46
CA VAL A 40 0.97 -6.59 10.94
C VAL A 40 -0.10 -5.68 11.51
N LEU A 41 -1.17 -5.42 10.75
CA LEU A 41 -2.32 -4.64 11.22
C LEU A 41 -2.89 -5.28 12.49
N SER A 42 -3.32 -4.45 13.44
CA SER A 42 -4.18 -4.93 14.53
C SER A 42 -5.55 -5.35 13.97
N GLU A 43 -6.29 -6.17 14.73
CA GLU A 43 -7.66 -6.57 14.34
C GLU A 43 -8.57 -5.37 14.09
N GLU A 44 -8.43 -4.32 14.89
CA GLU A 44 -9.16 -3.06 14.72
C GLU A 44 -8.79 -2.35 13.42
N GLN A 45 -7.49 -2.31 13.08
CA GLN A 45 -6.99 -1.70 11.85
C GLN A 45 -7.41 -2.50 10.61
N ASP A 46 -7.39 -3.83 10.70
CA ASP A 46 -7.81 -4.74 9.63
C ASP A 46 -9.31 -4.55 9.33
N THR A 47 -10.14 -4.55 10.38
CA THR A 47 -11.58 -4.30 10.28
C THR A 47 -11.87 -2.90 9.72
N LEU A 48 -11.12 -1.88 10.16
CA LEU A 48 -11.27 -0.52 9.67
C LEU A 48 -10.89 -0.42 8.18
N LEU A 49 -9.78 -1.05 7.79
CA LEU A 49 -9.34 -1.11 6.40
C LEU A 49 -10.41 -1.76 5.52
N TRP A 50 -10.96 -2.90 5.94
CA TRP A 50 -12.02 -3.59 5.20
C TRP A 50 -13.25 -2.69 4.99
N LYS A 51 -13.70 -2.03 6.07
CA LYS A 51 -14.85 -1.12 6.04
C LYS A 51 -14.66 0.08 5.10
N ARG A 52 -13.42 0.53 4.89
CA ARG A 52 -13.11 1.63 3.97
C ARG A 52 -12.86 1.16 2.55
N TRP A 53 -12.14 0.06 2.38
CA TRP A 53 -11.73 -0.47 1.11
C TRP A 53 -12.91 -1.03 0.30
N HIS A 54 -13.67 -1.97 0.87
CA HIS A 54 -14.67 -2.72 0.11
C HIS A 54 -15.78 -1.83 -0.51
N PRO A 55 -16.31 -0.79 0.17
CA PRO A 55 -17.22 0.16 -0.46
C PRO A 55 -16.57 0.97 -1.59
N GLN A 56 -15.31 1.40 -1.41
CA GLN A 56 -14.58 2.18 -2.43
C GLN A 56 -14.23 1.34 -3.66
N LEU A 57 -13.87 0.07 -3.46
CA LEU A 57 -13.64 -0.89 -4.54
C LEU A 57 -14.89 -1.01 -5.43
N LYS A 58 -16.06 -1.19 -4.80
CA LYS A 58 -17.35 -1.31 -5.50
C LYS A 58 -17.78 -0.02 -6.18
N SER A 59 -17.68 1.12 -5.50
CA SER A 59 -18.13 2.40 -6.04
C SER A 59 -17.30 2.86 -7.23
N ARG A 60 -16.00 2.56 -7.24
CA ARG A 60 -15.07 2.87 -8.33
C ARG A 60 -15.05 1.80 -9.43
N ASN A 61 -15.74 0.67 -9.23
CA ASN A 61 -15.73 -0.49 -10.12
C ASN A 61 -14.32 -0.93 -10.52
N VAL A 62 -13.43 -0.98 -9.53
CA VAL A 62 -12.01 -1.31 -9.73
C VAL A 62 -11.90 -2.80 -10.06
N ASP A 63 -11.32 -3.10 -11.23
CA ASP A 63 -10.93 -4.44 -11.60
C ASP A 63 -9.73 -4.89 -10.75
N LEU A 64 -9.86 -6.03 -10.07
CA LEU A 64 -8.80 -6.62 -9.26
C LEU A 64 -7.55 -6.97 -10.10
N GLY A 65 -7.72 -7.22 -11.40
CA GLY A 65 -6.61 -7.45 -12.34
C GLY A 65 -5.89 -6.16 -12.76
N ASN A 66 -6.48 -4.98 -12.50
CA ASN A 66 -5.86 -3.70 -12.81
C ASN A 66 -5.00 -3.22 -11.64
N GLU A 67 -3.72 -3.60 -11.66
CA GLU A 67 -2.77 -3.25 -10.60
C GLU A 67 -2.60 -1.73 -10.41
N ALA A 68 -2.75 -0.93 -11.47
CA ALA A 68 -2.64 0.53 -11.37
C ALA A 68 -3.83 1.12 -10.60
N ALA A 69 -5.05 0.68 -10.91
CA ALA A 69 -6.24 1.09 -10.17
C ALA A 69 -6.22 0.61 -8.71
N MET A 70 -5.72 -0.60 -8.47
CA MET A 70 -5.49 -1.11 -7.12
C MET A 70 -4.45 -0.30 -6.36
N LEU A 71 -3.39 0.17 -7.05
CA LEU A 71 -2.37 1.02 -6.44
C LEU A 71 -2.97 2.36 -6.03
N GLU A 72 -3.73 3.02 -6.92
CA GLU A 72 -4.38 4.30 -6.61
C GLU A 72 -5.28 4.18 -5.38
N LEU A 73 -6.14 3.16 -5.34
CA LEU A 73 -6.99 2.87 -4.19
C LEU A 73 -6.18 2.63 -2.90
N THR A 74 -5.05 1.93 -3.01
CA THR A 74 -4.16 1.68 -1.87
C THR A 74 -3.53 2.97 -1.34
N LEU A 75 -3.11 3.87 -2.23
CA LEU A 75 -2.50 5.14 -1.82
C LEU A 75 -3.52 6.07 -1.16
N ASP A 76 -4.75 6.11 -1.68
CA ASP A 76 -5.86 6.85 -1.06
C ASP A 76 -6.15 6.32 0.35
N LEU A 77 -6.23 4.99 0.52
CA LEU A 77 -6.46 4.36 1.82
C LEU A 77 -5.28 4.59 2.79
N ALA A 78 -4.05 4.60 2.29
CA ALA A 78 -2.86 4.88 3.10
C ALA A 78 -2.87 6.30 3.65
N GLU A 79 -3.30 7.26 2.83
CA GLU A 79 -3.51 8.64 3.27
C GLU A 79 -4.69 8.77 4.23
N GLU A 80 -5.84 8.16 3.93
CA GLU A 80 -7.06 8.22 4.76
C GLU A 80 -6.83 7.62 6.16
N LEU A 81 -6.16 6.47 6.23
CA LEU A 81 -6.02 5.69 7.47
C LEU A 81 -4.72 5.98 8.23
N CYS A 82 -3.84 6.83 7.67
CA CYS A 82 -2.49 7.05 8.18
C CYS A 82 -1.70 5.74 8.37
N LEU A 83 -1.94 4.74 7.52
CA LEU A 83 -1.27 3.44 7.56
C LEU A 83 -0.24 3.34 6.43
N PRO A 84 0.85 2.57 6.60
CA PRO A 84 1.84 2.41 5.54
C PRO A 84 1.24 1.74 4.30
N ALA A 85 1.43 2.35 3.13
CA ALA A 85 0.95 1.85 1.86
C ALA A 85 1.42 0.41 1.57
N SER A 86 2.63 0.03 2.01
CA SER A 86 3.11 -1.34 1.87
C SER A 86 2.32 -2.36 2.68
N VAL A 87 1.81 -1.96 3.85
CA VAL A 87 1.01 -2.84 4.71
C VAL A 87 -0.37 -3.01 4.11
N ILE A 88 -1.03 -1.90 3.73
CA ILE A 88 -2.33 -1.96 3.04
C ILE A 88 -2.21 -2.80 1.78
N TRP A 89 -1.22 -2.53 0.92
CA TRP A 89 -0.99 -3.29 -0.31
C TRP A 89 -0.90 -4.80 -0.04
N ALA A 90 -0.10 -5.22 0.95
CA ALA A 90 0.04 -6.62 1.30
C ALA A 90 -1.27 -7.23 1.82
N THR A 91 -2.01 -6.51 2.66
CA THR A 91 -3.31 -6.96 3.19
C THR A 91 -4.35 -7.12 2.09
N LEU A 92 -4.46 -6.14 1.17
CA LEU A 92 -5.40 -6.23 0.05
C LEU A 92 -5.11 -7.41 -0.87
N ASN A 93 -3.84 -7.62 -1.25
CA ASN A 93 -3.45 -8.77 -2.06
C ASN A 93 -3.74 -10.09 -1.32
N SER A 94 -3.49 -10.15 -0.01
CA SER A 94 -3.84 -11.33 0.79
C SER A 94 -5.35 -11.63 0.79
N TRP A 95 -6.21 -10.61 0.83
CA TRP A 95 -7.66 -10.82 0.75
C TRP A 95 -8.11 -11.32 -0.63
N ILE A 96 -7.48 -10.80 -1.70
CA ILE A 96 -7.73 -11.23 -3.08
C ILE A 96 -7.26 -12.67 -3.29
N ASP A 97 -6.04 -13.01 -2.84
CA ASP A 97 -5.47 -14.36 -2.94
C ASP A 97 -6.30 -15.40 -2.17
N GLN A 98 -6.96 -14.99 -1.10
CA GLN A 98 -7.88 -15.83 -0.31
C GLN A 98 -9.31 -15.90 -0.89
N GLY A 99 -9.62 -15.15 -1.95
CA GLY A 99 -10.95 -15.10 -2.55
C GLY A 99 -12.02 -14.50 -1.63
N LEU A 100 -11.63 -13.58 -0.74
CA LEU A 100 -12.58 -12.89 0.15
C LEU A 100 -13.39 -11.79 -0.55
N VAL A 101 -13.02 -11.45 -1.79
CA VAL A 101 -13.64 -10.43 -2.64
C VAL A 101 -14.01 -10.98 -3.99
#